data_AF-A0A7C6SP01-F1
#
_entry.id   AF-A0A7C6SP01-F1
#
_cell.length_a   1.000
_cell.length_b   1.000
_cell.length_c   1.000
_cell.angle_alpha   90.00
_cell.angle_beta   90.00
_cell.angle_gamma   90.00
#
_symmetry.space_group_name_H-M   'P 1'
#
loop_
_entity.id
_entity.type
_entity.pdbx_description
1 polymer ?
#
loop_
_entity_poly.entity_id
_entity_poly.type
_entity_poly.pdbx_seq_one_letter_code
_entity_poly.pdbx_strand_id
1 'polypeptide(L)'
;YFPKGPGSIFTFGIKGGVESAKKFIDSLEIFSLLANVADAKSLVIHPATTTHGQLSEEDQKAAGVTLDQIRLSIGIEDPEDLIYDLDQALNKAVK
;
A
#
# COMPACT_ATOMS: atom_id res chain seq x y z
N TYR A 1 5.92 9.19 21.97
CA TYR A 1 4.77 9.04 21.04
C TYR A 1 4.48 7.54 20.94
N PHE A 2 3.24 7.09 21.19
CA PHE A 2 2.79 5.68 21.22
C PHE A 2 3.36 4.77 22.34
N PRO A 3 2.94 4.94 23.61
CA PRO A 3 3.40 4.10 24.73
C PRO A 3 3.03 2.61 24.62
N LYS A 4 2.14 2.24 23.70
CA LYS A 4 1.69 0.86 23.44
C LYS A 4 1.99 0.38 22.01
N GLY A 5 2.83 1.11 21.26
CA GLY A 5 3.18 0.80 19.87
C GLY A 5 2.32 1.54 18.82
N PRO A 6 2.86 1.77 17.60
CA PRO A 6 2.23 2.58 16.56
C PRO A 6 1.19 1.83 15.69
N GLY A 7 1.05 0.51 15.86
CA GLY A 7 0.24 -0.34 14.97
C GLY A 7 1.02 -0.81 13.73
N SER A 8 0.42 -1.71 12.94
CA SER A 8 1.02 -2.35 11.76
C SER A 8 0.39 -1.93 10.43
N ILE A 9 -0.56 -0.99 10.46
CA ILE A 9 -1.26 -0.49 9.28
C ILE A 9 -0.82 0.96 9.07
N PHE A 10 -0.28 1.25 7.91
CA PHE A 10 0.12 2.60 7.55
C PHE A 10 -0.04 2.82 6.04
N THR A 11 0.18 4.06 5.64
CA THR A 11 -0.09 4.50 4.27
C THR A 11 0.99 5.48 3.84
N PHE A 12 1.41 5.38 2.59
CA PHE A 12 2.41 6.26 2.00
C PHE A 12 2.02 6.61 0.56
N GLY A 13 2.57 7.72 0.05
CA GLY A 13 2.42 8.13 -1.34
C GLY A 13 3.61 7.67 -2.19
N ILE A 14 3.34 7.14 -3.39
CA ILE A 14 4.38 6.76 -4.34
C ILE A 14 4.55 7.81 -5.44
N LYS A 15 5.81 8.14 -5.77
CA LYS A 15 6.09 9.04 -6.89
C LYS A 15 5.65 8.38 -8.20
N GLY A 16 5.06 9.17 -9.12
CA GLY A 16 4.55 8.68 -10.41
C GLY A 16 3.06 8.36 -10.44
N GLY A 17 2.33 8.56 -9.33
CA GLY A 17 0.87 8.48 -9.31
C GLY A 17 0.33 7.06 -9.54
N VAL A 18 -0.83 6.98 -10.20
CA VAL A 18 -1.59 5.72 -10.37
C VAL A 18 -0.77 4.65 -11.10
N GLU A 19 -0.01 5.01 -12.14
CA GLU A 19 0.76 4.03 -12.92
C GLU A 19 1.87 3.39 -12.09
N SER A 20 2.65 4.21 -11.37
CA SER A 20 3.66 3.69 -10.44
C SER A 20 3.04 2.93 -9.27
N ALA A 21 1.88 3.35 -8.76
CA ALA A 21 1.15 2.61 -7.73
C ALA A 21 0.73 1.21 -8.19
N LYS A 22 0.17 1.10 -9.40
CA LYS A 22 -0.17 -0.21 -10.00
C LYS A 22 1.08 -1.06 -10.20
N LYS A 23 2.12 -0.49 -10.82
CA LYS A 23 3.38 -1.19 -11.08
C LYS A 23 4.05 -1.69 -9.80
N PHE A 24 4.00 -0.89 -8.73
CA PHE A 24 4.49 -1.28 -7.41
C PHE A 24 3.73 -2.48 -6.87
N ILE A 25 2.39 -2.42 -6.83
CA ILE A 25 1.55 -3.51 -6.33
C ILE A 25 1.77 -4.80 -7.13
N ASP A 26 1.77 -4.70 -8.47
CA ASP A 26 1.97 -5.85 -9.37
C ASP A 26 3.38 -6.44 -9.26
N SER A 27 4.35 -5.69 -8.72
CA SER A 27 5.73 -6.15 -8.53
C SER A 27 5.97 -6.85 -7.21
N LEU A 28 5.05 -6.77 -6.24
CA LEU A 28 5.21 -7.41 -4.93
C LEU A 28 5.04 -8.92 -5.06
N GLU A 29 5.92 -9.66 -4.39
CA GLU A 29 5.96 -11.13 -4.45
C GLU A 29 5.40 -11.77 -3.16
N ILE A 30 5.42 -11.04 -2.04
CA ILE A 30 4.95 -11.51 -0.73
C ILE A 30 3.57 -10.91 -0.39
N PHE A 31 3.41 -9.60 -0.59
CA PHE A 31 2.18 -8.92 -0.23
C PHE A 31 0.99 -9.36 -1.09
N SER A 32 -0.15 -9.64 -0.47
CA SER A 32 -1.38 -9.99 -1.18
C SER A 32 -2.26 -8.76 -1.43
N LEU A 33 -2.72 -8.57 -2.67
CA LEU A 33 -3.66 -7.50 -3.04
C LEU A 33 -5.08 -7.85 -2.56
N LEU A 34 -5.41 -7.47 -1.32
CA LEU A 34 -6.71 -7.73 -0.71
C LEU A 34 -7.20 -6.52 0.11
N ALA A 35 -8.53 -6.37 0.20
CA ALA A 35 -9.15 -5.24 0.89
C ALA A 35 -9.22 -5.37 2.42
N ASN A 36 -8.93 -6.56 2.97
CA ASN A 36 -8.89 -6.80 4.42
C ASN A 36 -7.65 -6.16 5.09
N VAL A 37 -7.58 -6.29 6.41
CA VAL A 37 -6.52 -5.75 7.27
C VAL A 37 -6.30 -6.68 8.46
N ALA A 38 -5.14 -6.56 9.12
CA ALA A 38 -4.80 -7.29 10.35
C ALA A 38 -4.86 -8.82 10.21
N ASP A 39 -4.38 -9.34 9.08
CA ASP A 39 -4.19 -10.76 8.83
C ASP A 39 -2.77 -11.18 9.24
N ALA A 40 -2.53 -12.49 9.37
CA ALA A 40 -1.19 -13.05 9.51
C ALA A 40 -0.35 -12.82 8.24
N LYS A 41 -1.01 -12.70 7.08
CA LYS A 41 -0.36 -12.33 5.82
C LYS A 41 -0.29 -10.82 5.65
N SER A 42 0.80 -10.36 5.06
CA SER A 42 1.00 -8.97 4.66
C SER A 42 0.13 -8.62 3.45
N LEU A 43 -0.56 -7.48 3.55
CA LEU A 43 -1.57 -7.05 2.56
C LEU A 43 -1.25 -5.66 2.02
N VAL A 44 -1.57 -5.46 0.76
CA VAL A 44 -1.42 -4.18 0.06
C VAL A 44 -2.72 -3.81 -0.65
N ILE A 45 -3.02 -2.51 -0.72
CA ILE A 45 -4.12 -2.01 -1.54
C ILE A 45 -3.84 -0.60 -2.05
N HIS A 46 -4.34 -0.30 -3.25
CA HIS A 46 -4.40 1.04 -3.82
C HIS A 46 -5.83 1.60 -3.65
N PRO A 47 -6.12 2.43 -2.63
CA PRO A 47 -7.48 2.81 -2.28
C PRO A 47 -8.23 3.48 -3.43
N ALA A 48 -7.55 4.33 -4.19
CA ALA A 48 -8.12 5.11 -5.29
C ALA A 48 -8.66 4.24 -6.45
N THR A 49 -8.13 3.05 -6.71
CA THR A 49 -8.64 2.15 -7.77
C THR A 49 -9.38 0.92 -7.25
N THR A 50 -9.59 0.83 -5.93
CA THR A 50 -10.23 -0.33 -5.31
C THR A 50 -11.41 0.11 -4.45
N THR A 51 -11.20 0.26 -3.14
CA THR A 51 -12.23 0.61 -2.14
C THR A 51 -12.96 1.91 -2.45
N HIS A 52 -12.29 2.89 -3.08
CA HIS A 52 -12.86 4.18 -3.43
C HIS A 52 -12.96 4.39 -4.95
N GLY A 53 -12.78 3.34 -5.75
CA GLY A 53 -12.72 3.43 -7.22
C GLY A 53 -14.02 3.86 -7.91
N GLN A 54 -15.14 3.92 -7.18
CA GLN A 54 -16.42 4.42 -7.70
C GLN A 54 -16.60 5.94 -7.49
N LEU A 55 -15.73 6.59 -6.73
CA LEU A 55 -15.78 8.03 -6.49
C LEU A 55 -15.07 8.80 -7.61
N SER A 56 -15.49 10.04 -7.84
CA SER A 56 -14.74 10.99 -8.67
C SER A 56 -13.38 11.32 -8.03
N GLU A 57 -12.40 11.79 -8.81
CA GLU A 57 -11.11 12.21 -8.25
C GLU A 57 -11.25 13.32 -7.20
N GLU A 58 -12.20 14.25 -7.39
CA GLU A 58 -12.50 15.30 -6.42
C GLU A 58 -13.05 14.73 -5.10
N ASP A 59 -13.96 13.76 -5.18
CA ASP A 59 -14.54 13.10 -4.00
C ASP A 59 -13.52 12.21 -3.29
N GLN A 60 -12.65 11.51 -4.02
CA GLN A 60 -11.53 10.76 -3.45
C GLN A 60 -10.62 11.68 -2.65
N LYS A 61 -10.23 12.82 -3.26
CA LYS A 61 -9.38 13.81 -2.60
C LYS A 61 -10.06 14.41 -1.37
N ALA A 62 -11.37 14.69 -1.44
CA ALA A 62 -12.15 15.16 -0.31
C ALA A 62 -12.22 14.12 0.84
N ALA A 63 -12.22 12.83 0.50
CA ALA A 63 -12.13 11.72 1.45
C ALA A 63 -10.71 11.45 1.99
N GLY A 64 -9.71 12.25 1.58
CA GLY A 64 -8.32 12.07 1.96
C GLY A 64 -7.61 10.92 1.23
N VAL A 65 -8.18 10.47 0.11
CA VAL A 65 -7.61 9.46 -0.77
C VAL A 65 -6.90 10.13 -1.95
N THR A 66 -5.59 9.89 -2.08
CA THR A 66 -4.81 10.39 -3.21
C THR A 66 -4.51 9.29 -4.22
N LEU A 67 -4.30 9.67 -5.48
CA LEU A 67 -4.06 8.76 -6.60
C LEU A 67 -2.72 8.00 -6.51
N ASP A 68 -1.83 8.43 -5.63
CA ASP A 68 -0.53 7.83 -5.35
C ASP A 68 -0.52 6.98 -4.07
N GLN A 69 -1.65 6.87 -3.39
CA GLN A 69 -1.71 6.33 -2.04
C GLN A 69 -1.65 4.81 -2.01
N ILE A 70 -0.72 4.25 -1.25
CA ILE A 70 -0.60 2.81 -0.99
C ILE A 70 -0.84 2.56 0.50
N ARG A 71 -1.79 1.66 0.83
CA ARG A 71 -2.00 1.18 2.19
C ARG A 71 -1.38 -0.20 2.37
N LEU A 72 -0.56 -0.35 3.39
CA LEU A 72 0.00 -1.63 3.83
C LEU A 72 -0.62 -2.07 5.15
N SER A 73 -0.87 -3.37 5.28
CA SER A 73 -1.12 -4.04 6.54
C SER A 73 -0.04 -5.09 6.72
N ILE A 74 0.90 -4.84 7.64
CA ILE A 74 2.02 -5.76 7.88
C ILE A 74 1.52 -6.98 8.67
N GLY A 75 1.79 -8.16 8.12
CA GLY A 75 1.53 -9.46 8.72
C GLY A 75 2.61 -9.88 9.72
N ILE A 76 2.82 -11.19 9.83
CA ILE A 76 3.79 -11.80 10.77
C ILE A 76 4.94 -12.52 10.07
N GLU A 77 5.17 -12.25 8.79
CA GLU A 77 6.31 -12.75 8.03
C GLU A 77 7.66 -12.20 8.56
N ASP A 78 8.76 -12.74 8.04
CA ASP A 78 10.09 -12.25 8.37
C ASP A 78 10.25 -10.78 7.92
N PRO A 79 10.69 -9.88 8.81
CA PRO A 79 10.82 -8.46 8.47
C PRO A 79 11.87 -8.20 7.37
N GLU A 80 12.91 -9.02 7.25
CA GLU A 80 13.92 -8.85 6.21
C GLU A 80 13.34 -9.18 4.83
N ASP A 81 12.51 -10.22 4.75
CA ASP A 81 11.81 -10.61 3.52
C ASP A 81 10.82 -9.51 3.08
N LEU A 82 10.06 -8.94 4.03
CA LEU A 82 9.12 -7.85 3.74
C LEU A 82 9.85 -6.58 3.28
N ILE A 83 10.97 -6.24 3.91
CA ILE A 83 11.79 -5.07 3.51
C ILE A 83 12.36 -5.29 2.11
N TYR A 84 12.88 -6.50 1.82
CA TYR A 84 13.39 -6.84 0.50
C TYR A 84 12.31 -6.76 -0.57
N ASP A 85 11.12 -7.30 -0.32
CA ASP A 85 10.01 -7.27 -1.28
C ASP A 85 9.53 -5.82 -1.56
N LEU A 86 9.46 -4.99 -0.53
CA LEU A 86 9.15 -3.57 -0.69
C LEU A 86 10.23 -2.82 -1.49
N ASP A 87 11.51 -3.06 -1.19
CA ASP A 87 12.62 -2.40 -1.89
C ASP A 87 12.68 -2.77 -3.37
N GLN A 88 12.55 -4.06 -3.70
CA GLN A 88 12.57 -4.51 -5.10
C GLN A 88 11.37 -3.94 -5.88
N ALA A 89 10.18 -3.91 -5.28
CA ALA A 89 8.98 -3.38 -5.93
C ALA A 89 9.06 -1.86 -6.12
N LEU A 90 9.58 -1.12 -5.13
CA LEU A 90 9.82 0.33 -5.26
C LEU A 90 10.83 0.64 -6.37
N ASN A 91 11.93 -0.11 -6.44
CA ASN A 91 12.94 0.04 -7.48
C ASN A 91 12.38 -0.21 -8.89
N LYS A 92 11.49 -1.19 -9.05
CA LYS A 92 10.80 -1.45 -10.32
C LYS A 92 9.81 -0.33 -10.67
N ALA A 93 9.14 0.25 -9.69
CA ALA A 93 8.05 1.21 -9.92
C ALA A 93 8.48 2.66 -10.19
N VAL A 94 9.61 3.09 -9.62
CA VAL A 94 10.03 4.52 -9.60
C VAL A 94 11.29 4.79 -10.44
N LYS A 95 12.00 3.76 -10.93
CA LYS A 95 13.10 3.93 -11.90
C LYS A 95 12.59 4.27 -13.30
#